data_AF-A0A7J8RIP7-F1
#
_entry.id   AF-A0A7J8RIP7-F1
#
_cell.length_a   1.000
_cell.length_b   1.000
_cell.length_c   1.000
_cell.angle_alpha   90.00
_cell.angle_beta   90.00
_cell.angle_gamma   90.00
#
_symmetry.space_group_name_H-M   'P 1'
#
loop_
_entity.id
_entity.type
_entity.pdbx_description
1 polymer ?
#
loop_
_entity_poly.entity_id
_entity_poly.type
_entity_poly.pdbx_seq_one_letter_code
_entity_poly.pdbx_strand_id
1 'polypeptide(L)'
;MDETDLFYCLQADHSLATKQLEGQKKDKERLTVVVCCNGDGSNKVPLWVIGKFANPRCFKHVNIDNLNCHCRANKKAWMTELLFQDFVR
;
A
#
# COMPACT_ATOMS: atom_id res chain seq x y z
N MET A 1 -8.39 -8.70 -10.74
CA MET A 1 -7.37 -7.88 -10.06
C MET A 1 -8.09 -6.72 -9.43
N ASP A 2 -7.74 -6.38 -8.21
CA ASP A 2 -8.28 -5.24 -7.48
C ASP A 2 -7.15 -4.48 -6.78
N GLU A 3 -7.38 -3.19 -6.50
CA GLU A 3 -6.42 -2.28 -5.89
C GLU A 3 -7.02 -1.69 -4.61
N THR A 4 -6.27 -1.73 -3.52
CA THR A 4 -6.69 -1.18 -2.22
C THR A 4 -5.63 -0.25 -1.66
N ASP A 5 -6.04 0.93 -1.22
CA ASP A 5 -5.19 1.89 -0.50
C ASP A 5 -5.24 1.62 1.01
N LEU A 6 -4.07 1.39 1.61
CA LEU A 6 -3.88 1.29 3.06
C LEU A 6 -3.31 2.61 3.60
N PHE A 7 -4.12 3.36 4.35
CA PHE A 7 -3.70 4.60 5.00
C PHE A 7 -3.19 4.35 6.42
N TYR A 8 -1.91 3.98 6.57
CA TYR A 8 -1.36 3.52 7.85
C TYR A 8 -1.16 4.63 8.90
N CYS A 9 -1.07 5.90 8.48
CA CYS A 9 -1.00 7.05 9.40
C CYS A 9 -2.36 7.74 9.63
N LEU A 10 -3.42 7.27 8.98
CA LEU A 10 -4.72 7.92 9.05
C LEU A 10 -5.37 7.68 10.41
N GLN A 11 -5.74 8.78 11.07
CA GLN A 11 -6.50 8.73 12.31
C GLN A 11 -7.95 8.31 12.04
N ALA A 12 -8.57 7.65 13.02
CA ALA A 12 -9.99 7.33 12.97
C ALA A 12 -10.83 8.60 12.81
N ASP A 13 -11.94 8.49 12.08
CA ASP A 13 -12.86 9.61 11.85
C ASP A 13 -13.54 10.10 13.13
N HIS A 14 -13.60 9.23 14.14
CA HIS A 14 -14.10 9.54 15.47
C HIS A 14 -12.97 9.36 16.49
N SER A 15 -12.78 10.37 17.32
CA SER A 15 -11.89 10.30 18.48
C SER A 15 -12.71 10.24 19.77
N LEU A 16 -12.06 10.00 20.90
CA LEU A 16 -12.69 10.11 22.23
C LEU A 16 -13.04 11.56 22.61
N ALA A 17 -12.74 12.53 21.74
CA ALA A 17 -13.06 13.92 21.98
C ALA A 17 -14.59 14.11 22.01
N THR A 18 -15.07 14.72 23.08
CA THR A 18 -16.49 15.08 23.27
C THR A 18 -16.88 16.32 22.45
N LYS A 19 -15.91 16.97 21.80
CA LYS A 19 -16.07 18.14 20.94
C LYS A 19 -15.25 17.95 19.67
N GLN A 20 -15.74 18.51 18.56
CA GLN A 20 -15.01 18.51 17.29
C GLN A 20 -13.69 19.28 17.46
N LEU A 21 -12.57 18.59 17.20
CA LEU A 21 -11.25 19.22 17.14
C LEU A 21 -11.06 19.80 15.74
N GLU A 22 -11.06 21.12 15.63
CA GLU A 22 -10.87 21.81 14.36
C GLU A 22 -9.39 21.96 14.01
N GLY A 23 -9.07 21.95 12.71
CA GLY A 23 -7.75 22.32 12.21
C GLY A 23 -6.70 21.20 12.12
N GLN A 24 -7.03 19.95 12.44
CA GLN A 24 -6.07 18.85 12.30
C GLN A 24 -6.04 18.30 10.87
N LYS A 25 -4.93 18.49 10.16
CA LYS A 25 -4.71 17.90 8.84
C LYS A 25 -4.51 16.39 9.00
N LYS A 26 -5.40 15.59 8.40
CA LYS A 26 -5.27 14.14 8.35
C LYS A 26 -3.99 13.73 7.62
N ASP A 27 -3.22 12.85 8.23
CA ASP A 27 -2.11 12.19 7.54
C ASP A 27 -2.69 11.10 6.63
N LYS A 28 -2.48 11.27 5.32
CA LYS A 28 -2.95 10.35 4.28
C LYS A 28 -1.77 9.64 3.62
N GLU A 29 -0.67 9.46 4.34
CA GLU A 29 0.36 8.51 3.89
C GLU A 29 -0.28 7.15 3.64
N ARG A 30 -0.01 6.62 2.45
CA ARG A 30 -0.64 5.42 1.93
C ARG A 30 0.36 4.43 1.36
N LEU A 31 -0.08 3.20 1.34
CA LEU A 31 0.53 2.08 0.67
C LEU A 31 -0.55 1.47 -0.22
N THR A 32 -0.29 1.30 -1.50
CA THR A 32 -1.24 0.63 -2.39
C THR A 32 -0.92 -0.85 -2.43
N VAL A 33 -1.94 -1.67 -2.19
CA VAL A 33 -1.87 -3.13 -2.26
C VAL A 33 -2.67 -3.58 -3.46
N VAL A 34 -2.02 -4.31 -4.34
CA VAL A 34 -2.64 -4.91 -5.52
C VAL A 34 -2.82 -6.40 -5.25
N VAL A 35 -4.06 -6.86 -5.41
CA VAL A 35 -4.48 -8.25 -5.19
C VAL A 35 -5.03 -8.85 -6.48
N CYS A 36 -4.74 -10.12 -6.73
CA CYS A 36 -5.33 -10.84 -7.85
C CYS A 36 -5.44 -12.33 -7.52
N CYS A 37 -6.57 -12.93 -7.87
CA CYS A 37 -6.79 -14.37 -7.76
C CYS A 37 -7.70 -14.85 -8.88
N ASN A 38 -7.73 -16.17 -9.09
CA ASN A 38 -8.74 -16.83 -9.93
C ASN A 38 -10.12 -16.81 -9.26
N GLY A 39 -11.16 -17.18 -10.01
CA GLY A 39 -12.56 -17.03 -9.58
C GLY A 39 -12.94 -17.80 -8.31
N ASP A 40 -12.26 -18.91 -8.04
CA ASP A 40 -12.41 -19.74 -6.83
C ASP A 40 -11.38 -19.41 -5.73
N GLY A 41 -10.40 -18.54 -6.01
CA GLY A 41 -9.41 -18.07 -5.04
C GLY A 41 -8.32 -19.07 -4.67
N SER A 42 -8.26 -20.23 -5.34
CA SER A 42 -7.25 -21.27 -5.11
C SER A 42 -5.85 -20.86 -5.57
N ASN A 43 -5.79 -20.03 -6.62
CA ASN A 43 -4.55 -19.47 -7.14
C ASN A 43 -4.53 -17.95 -6.89
N LYS A 44 -3.58 -17.52 -6.07
CA LYS A 44 -3.38 -16.12 -5.70
C LYS A 44 -2.06 -15.66 -6.28
N VAL A 45 -2.11 -14.59 -7.05
CA VAL A 45 -0.90 -13.90 -7.50
C VAL A 45 -0.20 -13.30 -6.26
N PRO A 46 1.14 -13.35 -6.17
CA PRO A 46 1.85 -12.69 -5.09
C PRO A 46 1.42 -11.23 -4.94
N LEU A 47 1.29 -10.77 -3.69
CA LEU A 47 0.85 -9.40 -3.43
C LEU A 47 1.84 -8.40 -4.02
N TRP A 48 1.32 -7.33 -4.60
CA TRP A 48 2.12 -6.18 -5.01
C TRP A 48 1.89 -5.05 -4.03
N VAL A 49 2.98 -4.50 -3.50
CA VAL A 49 2.97 -3.44 -2.49
C VAL A 49 3.69 -2.23 -3.07
N ILE A 50 2.95 -1.16 -3.32
CA ILE A 50 3.46 0.07 -3.91
C ILE A 50 3.57 1.14 -2.82
N GLY A 51 4.81 1.49 -2.48
CA GLY A 51 5.12 2.53 -1.51
C GLY A 51 5.69 3.80 -2.15
N LYS A 52 6.01 4.78 -1.29
CA LYS A 52 6.65 6.02 -1.71
C LYS A 52 8.14 5.86 -2.02
N PHE A 53 8.81 5.00 -1.26
CA PHE A 53 10.25 4.82 -1.29
C PHE A 53 10.61 3.41 -1.71
N ALA A 54 11.58 3.27 -2.62
CA ALA A 54 12.07 1.96 -3.05
C ALA A 54 12.72 1.17 -1.90
N ASN A 55 13.41 1.88 -0.99
CA ASN A 55 14.03 1.31 0.20
C ASN A 55 13.55 2.07 1.45
N PRO A 56 12.40 1.70 2.03
CA PRO A 56 11.92 2.29 3.26
C PRO A 56 12.90 2.07 4.41
N ARG A 57 13.11 3.10 5.24
CA ARG A 57 14.08 3.03 6.36
C ARG A 57 13.70 1.96 7.40
N CYS A 58 12.42 1.63 7.54
CA CYS A 58 11.96 0.56 8.44
C CYS A 58 12.42 -0.84 8.02
N PHE A 59 12.75 -1.05 6.74
CA PHE A 59 13.31 -2.31 6.23
C PHE A 59 14.84 -2.30 6.19
N LYS A 60 15.51 -1.41 6.93
CA LYS A 60 16.97 -1.41 7.02
C LYS A 60 17.44 -2.76 7.58
N HIS A 61 18.31 -3.44 6.84
CA HIS A 61 18.80 -4.81 7.12
C HIS A 61 17.76 -5.93 6.97
N VAL A 62 16.61 -5.65 6.35
CA VAL A 62 15.65 -6.68 5.92
C VAL A 62 15.90 -6.98 4.46
N ASN A 63 16.04 -8.26 4.11
CA ASN A 63 16.02 -8.66 2.72
C ASN A 63 14.57 -8.64 2.21
N ILE A 64 14.24 -7.63 1.40
CA ILE A 64 12.90 -7.45 0.83
C ILE A 64 12.53 -8.63 -0.07
N ASP A 65 13.50 -9.30 -0.70
CA ASP A 65 13.25 -10.47 -1.55
C ASP A 65 12.77 -11.69 -0.76
N ASN A 66 12.98 -11.71 0.56
CA ASN A 66 12.45 -12.76 1.43
C ASN A 66 10.98 -12.50 1.84
N LEU A 67 10.41 -11.35 1.47
CA LEU A 67 8.99 -11.08 1.69
C LEU A 67 8.19 -11.79 0.61
N ASN A 68 7.04 -12.39 0.99
CA ASN A 68 6.10 -13.00 0.05
C ASN A 68 5.26 -11.95 -0.71
N CYS A 69 5.88 -10.84 -1.12
CA CYS A 69 5.25 -9.77 -1.88
C CYS A 69 6.28 -9.05 -2.76
N HIS A 70 5.82 -8.49 -3.86
CA HIS A 70 6.62 -7.64 -4.72
C HIS A 70 6.51 -6.19 -4.26
N CYS A 71 7.60 -5.65 -3.72
CA CYS A 71 7.68 -4.24 -3.41
C CYS A 71 8.01 -3.42 -4.66
N ARG A 72 7.24 -2.36 -4.89
CA ARG A 72 7.48 -1.33 -5.90
C ARG A 72 7.35 0.04 -5.27
N ALA A 73 7.89 1.06 -5.93
CA ALA A 73 7.81 2.40 -5.41
C ALA A 73 7.66 3.47 -6.49
N ASN A 74 6.88 4.49 -6.18
CA ASN A 74 6.85 5.75 -6.90
C ASN A 74 6.50 6.90 -5.94
N LYS A 75 6.72 8.16 -6.33
CA LYS A 75 6.51 9.31 -5.43
C LYS A 75 5.08 9.44 -4.86
N LYS A 76 4.08 8.85 -5.52
CA LYS A 76 2.66 8.99 -5.18
C LYS A 76 2.08 7.79 -4.41
N ALA A 77 2.82 6.69 -4.35
CA ALA A 77 2.43 5.42 -3.74
C ALA A 77 1.06 4.92 -4.24
N TRP A 78 0.90 4.81 -5.56
CA TRP A 78 -0.31 4.32 -6.24
C TRP A 78 0.03 3.60 -7.54
N MET A 79 -0.90 2.84 -8.11
CA MET A 79 -0.66 2.15 -9.38
C MET A 79 -0.44 3.13 -10.55
N THR A 80 0.41 2.74 -11.50
CA THR A 80 0.70 3.53 -12.72
C THR A 80 0.75 2.60 -13.92
N GLU A 81 0.60 3.15 -15.12
CA GLU A 81 0.64 2.36 -16.36
C GLU A 81 1.91 1.49 -16.46
N LEU A 82 3.09 2.06 -16.17
CA LEU A 82 4.35 1.32 -16.22
C LEU A 82 4.41 0.17 -15.19
N LEU A 83 3.90 0.41 -13.98
CA LEU A 83 3.82 -0.64 -12.95
C LEU A 83 2.78 -1.70 -13.30
N PHE A 84 1.69 -1.33 -13.98
CA PHE A 84 0.69 -2.26 -14.48
C PHE A 84 1.22 -3.13 -15.61
N GLN A 85 1.98 -2.55 -16.54
CA GLN A 85 2.67 -3.31 -17.57
C GLN A 85 3.66 -4.33 -16.96
N ASP A 86 4.40 -3.96 -15.91
CA ASP A 86 5.28 -4.87 -15.17
C ASP A 86 4.48 -5.95 -14.41
N PHE A 87 3.29 -5.64 -13.92
CA PHE A 87 2.43 -6.59 -13.21
C PHE A 87 1.81 -7.66 -14.13
N VAL A 88 1.43 -7.29 -15.35
CA VAL A 88 0.78 -8.21 -16.32
C VAL A 88 1.78 -9.07 -17.08
N ARG A 89 3.06 -8.69 -17.07
CA ARG A 89 4.13 -9.37 -17.80
C ARG A 89 4.61 -10.64 -17.10
#